data_AF-A0A3B4A382-F1
#
_entry.id   AF-A0A3B4A382-F1
#
_cell.length_a   1.000
_cell.length_b   1.000
_cell.length_c   1.000
_cell.angle_alpha   90.00
_cell.angle_beta   90.00
_cell.angle_gamma   90.00
#
_symmetry.space_group_name_H-M   'P 1'
#
loop_
_entity.id
_entity.type
_entity.pdbx_description
1 polymer ?
#
loop_
_entity_poly.entity_id
_entity_poly.type
_entity_poly.pdbx_seq_one_letter_code
_entity_poly.pdbx_strand_id
1 'polypeptide(L)'
;APPGILERLNANEVVIGDGGFVFALEKRGYVKAGPWTPEAAVTHPEAGAQIVGVNCHFDPLTCVEAVKMMKAAVEKAGLKAHYMVQPLAYHTPDCNCQGFIDLPEFPFALEPRILTRWDMHKYAREAYNAGIRFIGGCCGFEPYHIRAVAEELAPERGFLPQASDKHGLWGAALEMHTKPWVRARARRDYWENIHPASGRPKCPSLSSPEGWGVTKGHTELLQHREATTAQEMQHVLERQKKAKSAV
;
A
#
# COMPACT_ATOMS: atom_id res chain seq x y z
N ALA A 1 16.96 -20.46 18.63
CA ALA A 1 16.13 -20.13 17.45
C ALA A 1 16.14 -18.63 17.25
N PRO A 2 16.00 -18.10 16.03
CA PRO A 2 15.77 -16.66 15.85
C PRO A 2 14.47 -16.25 16.56
N PRO A 3 14.40 -15.01 17.10
CA PRO A 3 13.23 -14.55 17.84
C PRO A 3 11.97 -14.50 16.96
N GLY A 4 10.83 -14.84 17.55
CA GLY A 4 9.52 -14.81 16.89
C GLY A 4 9.06 -13.39 16.58
N ILE A 5 8.08 -13.23 15.68
CA ILE A 5 7.61 -11.89 15.27
C ILE A 5 7.09 -11.05 16.44
N LEU A 6 6.37 -11.66 17.38
CA LEU A 6 5.87 -10.96 18.57
C LEU A 6 6.99 -10.57 19.53
N GLU A 7 8.02 -11.39 19.67
CA GLU A 7 9.18 -11.06 20.51
C GLU A 7 9.92 -9.85 19.95
N ARG A 8 10.13 -9.81 18.64
CA ARG A 8 10.75 -8.68 17.93
C ARG A 8 9.93 -7.40 18.05
N LEU A 9 8.62 -7.49 17.83
CA LEU A 9 7.72 -6.33 17.97
C LEU A 9 7.62 -5.86 19.43
N ASN A 10 7.60 -6.78 20.42
CA ASN A 10 7.66 -6.43 21.85
C ASN A 10 8.98 -5.74 22.21
N ALA A 11 10.09 -6.06 21.53
CA ALA A 11 11.36 -5.35 21.62
C ALA A 11 11.38 -4.03 20.82
N ASN A 12 10.23 -3.60 20.28
CA ASN A 12 10.06 -2.38 19.47
C ASN A 12 10.90 -2.39 18.17
N GLU A 13 11.29 -3.57 17.68
CA GLU A 13 11.99 -3.70 16.40
C GLU A 13 11.08 -3.34 15.23
N VAL A 14 11.68 -2.73 14.19
CA VAL A 14 11.03 -2.55 12.89
C VAL A 14 11.13 -3.84 12.08
N VAL A 15 9.98 -4.45 11.83
CA VAL A 15 9.80 -5.60 10.96
C VAL A 15 9.37 -5.11 9.57
N ILE A 16 10.14 -5.49 8.55
CA ILE A 16 9.80 -5.25 7.14
C ILE A 16 9.20 -6.52 6.55
N GLY A 17 8.07 -6.41 5.86
CA GLY A 17 7.48 -7.58 5.18
C GLY A 17 6.69 -7.24 3.92
N ASP A 18 6.54 -8.21 3.03
CA ASP A 18 5.81 -8.08 1.77
C ASP A 18 4.37 -8.61 1.88
N GLY A 19 3.45 -8.09 1.06
CA GLY A 19 2.00 -8.28 1.18
C GLY A 19 1.50 -9.59 0.61
N GLY A 20 2.31 -10.26 -0.23
CA GLY A 20 2.10 -11.66 -0.57
C GLY A 20 2.06 -12.56 0.68
N PHE A 21 2.59 -12.08 1.81
CA PHE A 21 2.59 -12.78 3.09
C PHE A 21 1.21 -12.83 3.75
N VAL A 22 0.31 -11.85 3.57
CA VAL A 22 -0.99 -11.84 4.28
C VAL A 22 -1.85 -13.03 3.88
N PHE A 23 -2.00 -13.30 2.59
CA PHE A 23 -2.74 -14.47 2.11
C PHE A 23 -2.04 -15.79 2.47
N ALA A 24 -0.71 -15.82 2.48
CA ALA A 24 0.05 -17.00 2.90
C ALA A 24 -0.08 -17.28 4.41
N LEU A 25 -0.09 -16.24 5.22
CA LEU A 25 -0.33 -16.30 6.67
C LEU A 25 -1.76 -16.72 6.96
N GLU A 26 -2.73 -16.19 6.22
CA GLU A 26 -4.14 -16.55 6.37
C GLU A 26 -4.38 -18.02 6.05
N LYS A 27 -3.82 -18.53 4.93
CA LYS A 27 -3.88 -19.95 4.57
C LYS A 27 -3.26 -20.87 5.62
N ARG A 28 -2.32 -20.36 6.42
CA ARG A 28 -1.66 -21.09 7.52
C ARG A 28 -2.32 -20.84 8.88
N GLY A 29 -3.41 -20.08 8.93
CA GLY A 29 -4.19 -19.80 10.14
C GLY A 29 -3.56 -18.78 11.09
N TYR A 30 -2.55 -18.02 10.65
CA TYR A 30 -1.87 -17.04 11.50
C TYR A 30 -2.56 -15.68 11.57
N VAL A 31 -3.30 -15.30 10.52
CA VAL A 31 -4.07 -14.05 10.45
C VAL A 31 -5.41 -14.32 9.79
N LYS A 32 -6.37 -13.41 9.95
CA LYS A 32 -7.64 -13.43 9.23
C LYS A 32 -7.79 -12.11 8.49
N ALA A 33 -7.78 -12.17 7.15
CA ALA A 33 -8.02 -10.98 6.34
C ALA A 33 -9.51 -10.66 6.35
N GLY A 34 -9.85 -9.39 6.59
CA GLY A 34 -11.24 -8.94 6.64
C GLY A 34 -11.37 -7.56 6.02
N PRO A 35 -12.37 -7.33 5.14
CA PRO A 35 -12.58 -6.03 4.50
C PRO A 35 -12.95 -4.93 5.51
N TRP A 36 -13.32 -5.30 6.74
CA TRP A 36 -13.77 -4.41 7.81
C TRP A 36 -12.78 -4.33 8.98
N THR A 37 -11.51 -4.66 8.75
CA THR A 37 -10.50 -4.64 9.81
C THR A 37 -10.32 -3.23 10.42
N PRO A 38 -10.29 -2.13 9.62
CA PRO A 38 -10.26 -0.79 10.17
C PRO A 38 -11.46 -0.49 11.06
N GLU A 39 -12.67 -0.78 10.57
CA GLU A 39 -13.92 -0.55 11.30
C GLU A 39 -13.97 -1.40 12.57
N ALA A 40 -13.66 -2.69 12.48
CA ALA A 40 -13.66 -3.60 13.62
C ALA A 40 -12.62 -3.21 14.67
N ALA A 41 -11.42 -2.78 14.27
CA ALA A 41 -10.42 -2.30 15.23
C ALA A 41 -10.84 -0.99 15.91
N VAL A 42 -11.72 -0.21 15.27
CA VAL A 42 -12.26 1.04 15.82
C VAL A 42 -13.49 0.80 16.70
N THR A 43 -14.41 -0.07 16.28
CA THR A 43 -15.71 -0.29 16.95
C THR A 43 -15.69 -1.46 17.92
N HIS A 44 -14.80 -2.44 17.72
CA HIS A 44 -14.64 -3.66 18.52
C HIS A 44 -13.16 -3.96 18.84
N PRO A 45 -12.42 -3.01 19.43
CA PRO A 45 -10.99 -3.19 19.71
C PRO A 45 -10.69 -4.39 20.62
N GLU A 46 -11.68 -4.86 21.40
CA GLU A 46 -11.61 -6.05 22.26
C GLU A 46 -11.52 -7.39 21.51
N ALA A 47 -11.73 -7.40 20.19
CA ALA A 47 -11.75 -8.62 19.39
C ALA A 47 -10.40 -9.40 19.35
N GLY A 48 -9.31 -8.83 19.91
CA GLY A 48 -8.21 -9.64 20.46
C GLY A 48 -7.07 -10.00 19.50
N ALA A 49 -6.76 -9.19 18.50
CA ALA A 49 -5.59 -9.40 17.64
C ALA A 49 -4.31 -8.74 18.23
N GLN A 50 -3.21 -9.49 18.26
CA GLN A 50 -1.90 -9.00 18.76
C GLN A 50 -1.21 -8.06 17.77
N ILE A 51 -1.51 -8.19 16.48
CA ILE A 51 -1.07 -7.29 15.40
C ILE A 51 -2.33 -6.89 14.62
N VAL A 52 -2.60 -5.59 14.51
CA VAL A 52 -3.71 -5.04 13.75
C VAL A 52 -3.21 -4.04 12.71
N GLY A 53 -3.89 -3.94 11.57
CA GLY A 53 -3.42 -3.09 10.49
C GLY A 53 -4.27 -3.16 9.25
N VAL A 54 -3.75 -2.55 8.19
CA VAL A 54 -4.40 -2.50 6.88
C VAL A 54 -3.46 -2.98 5.78
N ASN A 55 -4.02 -3.59 4.74
CA ASN A 55 -3.30 -3.92 3.52
C ASN A 55 -4.14 -3.69 2.25
N CYS A 56 -3.44 -3.45 1.13
CA CYS A 56 -4.02 -3.31 -0.21
C CYS A 56 -4.98 -2.11 -0.36
N HIS A 57 -5.71 -2.07 -1.48
CA HIS A 57 -6.79 -1.17 -1.90
C HIS A 57 -6.50 0.34 -1.97
N PHE A 58 -5.65 0.86 -1.10
CA PHE A 58 -5.36 2.28 -0.95
C PHE A 58 -3.85 2.55 -0.97
N ASP A 59 -3.50 3.77 -1.33
CA ASP A 59 -2.12 4.28 -1.31
C ASP A 59 -1.52 4.36 0.11
N PRO A 60 -0.20 4.58 0.22
CA PRO A 60 0.49 4.50 1.49
C PRO A 60 0.03 5.47 2.57
N LEU A 61 -0.20 6.74 2.23
CA LEU A 61 -0.53 7.74 3.24
C LEU A 61 -1.98 7.59 3.71
N THR A 62 -2.89 7.21 2.82
CA THR A 62 -4.27 6.83 3.18
C THR A 62 -4.26 5.65 4.17
N CYS A 63 -3.47 4.61 3.90
CA CYS A 63 -3.33 3.48 4.81
C CYS A 63 -2.69 3.86 6.16
N VAL A 64 -1.68 4.73 6.19
CA VAL A 64 -1.07 5.19 7.44
C VAL A 64 -2.07 5.95 8.30
N GLU A 65 -2.89 6.83 7.71
CA GLU A 65 -3.96 7.52 8.43
C GLU A 65 -5.02 6.55 8.97
N ALA A 66 -5.39 5.52 8.20
CA ALA A 66 -6.29 4.47 8.70
C ALA A 66 -5.73 3.77 9.94
N VAL A 67 -4.44 3.42 9.93
CA VAL A 67 -3.81 2.78 11.10
C VAL A 67 -3.69 3.74 12.29
N LYS A 68 -3.49 5.05 12.07
CA LYS A 68 -3.54 6.04 13.16
C LYS A 68 -4.92 6.08 13.83
N MET A 69 -6.01 6.00 13.05
CA MET A 69 -7.38 5.91 13.59
C MET A 69 -7.59 4.62 14.39
N MET A 70 -7.16 3.47 13.85
CA MET A 70 -7.23 2.18 14.56
C MET A 70 -6.43 2.23 15.88
N LYS A 71 -5.24 2.82 15.84
CA LYS A 71 -4.38 2.99 17.02
C LYS A 71 -5.07 3.81 18.11
N ALA A 72 -5.60 4.98 17.75
CA ALA A 72 -6.29 5.84 18.70
C ALA A 72 -7.49 5.13 19.36
N ALA A 73 -8.23 4.32 18.61
CA ALA A 73 -9.36 3.56 19.14
C ALA A 73 -8.92 2.43 20.10
N VAL A 74 -7.90 1.67 19.74
CA VAL A 74 -7.32 0.60 20.60
C VAL A 74 -6.79 1.19 21.91
N GLU A 75 -6.05 2.30 21.83
CA GLU A 75 -5.52 2.99 23.01
C GLU A 75 -6.64 3.56 23.89
N LYS A 76 -7.68 4.16 23.29
CA LYS A 76 -8.86 4.65 24.01
C LYS A 76 -9.61 3.53 24.75
N ALA A 77 -9.58 2.31 24.22
CA ALA A 77 -10.15 1.13 24.86
C ALA A 77 -9.27 0.54 25.97
N GLY A 78 -8.09 1.12 26.25
CA GLY A 78 -7.15 0.60 27.24
C GLY A 78 -6.45 -0.69 26.80
N LEU A 79 -6.50 -1.01 25.51
CA LEU A 79 -5.92 -2.22 24.94
C LEU A 79 -4.54 -1.94 24.34
N LYS A 80 -3.78 -3.00 24.10
CA LYS A 80 -2.46 -2.94 23.47
C LYS A 80 -2.44 -3.86 22.26
N ALA A 81 -1.93 -3.35 21.15
CA ALA A 81 -1.66 -4.11 19.95
C ALA A 81 -0.40 -3.57 19.26
N HIS A 82 0.22 -4.40 18.43
CA HIS A 82 1.19 -3.94 17.45
C HIS A 82 0.48 -3.51 16.18
N TYR A 83 1.08 -2.57 15.46
CA TYR A 83 0.48 -1.99 14.26
C TYR A 83 1.22 -2.41 12.98
N MET A 84 0.44 -2.66 11.94
CA MET A 84 0.90 -3.11 10.63
C MET A 84 0.34 -2.27 9.49
N VAL A 85 1.12 -2.03 8.44
CA VAL A 85 0.66 -1.33 7.24
C VAL A 85 1.32 -1.87 5.98
N GLN A 86 0.53 -2.29 5.00
CA GLN A 86 0.99 -2.86 3.73
C GLN A 86 0.15 -2.32 2.54
N PRO A 87 0.37 -1.05 2.14
CA PRO A 87 -0.45 -0.36 1.15
C PRO A 87 -0.17 -0.80 -0.28
N LEU A 88 -0.89 -0.22 -1.25
CA LEU A 88 -0.53 -0.31 -2.67
C LEU A 88 0.78 0.46 -2.96
N ALA A 89 1.52 0.02 -3.99
CA ALA A 89 2.56 0.85 -4.61
C ALA A 89 2.02 1.69 -5.77
N TYR A 90 0.77 2.15 -5.66
CA TYR A 90 0.11 3.01 -6.64
C TYR A 90 -0.39 4.28 -5.95
N HIS A 91 -0.25 5.44 -6.59
CA HIS A 91 -0.99 6.66 -6.24
C HIS A 91 -2.47 6.45 -6.56
N THR A 92 -3.34 6.57 -5.55
CA THR A 92 -4.79 6.38 -5.68
C THR A 92 -5.61 7.48 -5.01
N PRO A 93 -5.31 8.77 -5.24
CA PRO A 93 -6.02 9.87 -4.59
C PRO A 93 -7.48 10.01 -5.05
N ASP A 94 -7.85 9.32 -6.12
CA ASP A 94 -9.16 9.31 -6.77
C ASP A 94 -10.00 8.08 -6.42
N CYS A 95 -9.53 7.19 -5.53
CA CYS A 95 -10.33 6.06 -5.08
C CYS A 95 -11.53 6.46 -4.22
N ASN A 96 -12.63 5.71 -4.38
CA ASN A 96 -13.75 5.71 -3.45
C ASN A 96 -13.47 4.68 -2.32
N CYS A 97 -14.49 4.37 -1.51
CA CYS A 97 -14.37 3.40 -0.41
C CYS A 97 -14.10 1.94 -0.85
N GLN A 98 -14.25 1.59 -2.13
CA GLN A 98 -13.89 0.27 -2.66
C GLN A 98 -12.40 0.17 -3.03
N GLY A 99 -11.67 1.29 -3.04
CA GLY A 99 -10.25 1.34 -3.38
C GLY A 99 -9.99 1.23 -4.89
N PHE A 100 -8.79 0.81 -5.25
CA PHE A 100 -8.30 0.86 -6.64
C PHE A 100 -8.96 -0.11 -7.63
N ILE A 101 -9.76 -1.07 -7.16
CA ILE A 101 -10.45 -2.03 -8.04
C ILE A 101 -11.51 -1.34 -8.88
N ASP A 102 -12.16 -0.32 -8.32
CA ASP A 102 -13.16 0.49 -9.03
C ASP A 102 -12.51 1.51 -9.99
N LEU A 103 -11.18 1.70 -9.94
CA LEU A 103 -10.53 2.59 -10.91
C LEU A 103 -10.56 1.96 -12.30
N PRO A 104 -10.88 2.73 -13.36
CA PRO A 104 -11.00 2.21 -14.72
C PRO A 104 -9.67 1.63 -15.27
N GLU A 105 -8.54 1.98 -14.65
CA GLU A 105 -7.23 1.46 -15.00
C GLU A 105 -6.95 0.05 -14.47
N PHE A 106 -7.76 -0.46 -13.53
CA PHE A 106 -7.53 -1.76 -12.93
C PHE A 106 -7.83 -2.92 -13.90
N PRO A 107 -7.01 -3.97 -13.98
CA PRO A 107 -5.64 -4.08 -13.44
C PRO A 107 -4.54 -3.75 -14.47
N PHE A 108 -4.89 -3.44 -15.73
CA PHE A 108 -3.95 -3.47 -16.86
C PHE A 108 -3.44 -2.10 -17.35
N ALA A 109 -3.72 -1.02 -16.62
CA ALA A 109 -3.27 0.33 -16.99
C ALA A 109 -2.80 1.16 -15.78
N LEU A 110 -2.34 0.50 -14.70
CA LEU A 110 -1.92 1.14 -13.45
C LEU A 110 -0.47 1.68 -13.48
N GLU A 111 0.27 1.46 -14.57
CA GLU A 111 1.67 1.90 -14.70
C GLU A 111 1.92 3.39 -14.43
N PRO A 112 1.06 4.36 -14.83
CA PRO A 112 1.24 5.78 -14.48
C PRO A 112 1.26 6.05 -12.98
N ARG A 113 0.66 5.17 -12.17
CA ARG A 113 0.44 5.36 -10.74
C ARG A 113 1.56 4.78 -9.89
N ILE A 114 2.46 3.98 -10.47
CA ILE A 114 3.53 3.28 -9.72
C ILE A 114 4.36 4.29 -8.93
N LEU A 115 4.49 4.02 -7.63
CA LEU A 115 5.26 4.83 -6.72
C LEU A 115 6.76 4.74 -7.02
N THR A 116 7.47 5.82 -6.73
CA THR A 116 8.93 5.84 -6.80
C THR A 116 9.52 5.27 -5.51
N ARG A 117 10.83 5.01 -5.51
CA ARG A 117 11.55 4.68 -4.26
C ARG A 117 11.49 5.83 -3.25
N TRP A 118 11.40 7.07 -3.72
CA TRP A 118 11.35 8.27 -2.86
C TRP A 118 10.01 8.40 -2.16
N ASP A 119 8.92 8.04 -2.85
CA ASP A 119 7.60 7.89 -2.23
C ASP A 119 7.65 6.84 -1.11
N MET A 120 8.38 5.74 -1.32
CA MET A 120 8.57 4.69 -0.31
C MET A 120 9.42 5.14 0.89
N HIS A 121 10.45 5.96 0.68
CA HIS A 121 11.19 6.60 1.77
C HIS A 121 10.25 7.45 2.63
N LYS A 122 9.44 8.31 2.00
CA LYS A 122 8.45 9.14 2.69
C LYS A 122 7.44 8.28 3.46
N TYR A 123 6.85 7.28 2.80
CA TYR A 123 5.91 6.34 3.41
C TYR A 123 6.51 5.64 4.64
N ALA A 124 7.72 5.09 4.52
CA ALA A 124 8.37 4.36 5.61
C ALA A 124 8.60 5.25 6.84
N ARG A 125 9.04 6.50 6.61
CA ARG A 125 9.23 7.50 7.66
C ARG A 125 7.91 7.86 8.33
N GLU A 126 6.86 8.13 7.57
CA GLU A 126 5.52 8.46 8.10
C GLU A 126 4.93 7.29 8.91
N ALA A 127 5.04 6.06 8.41
CA ALA A 127 4.57 4.87 9.11
C ALA A 127 5.34 4.66 10.43
N TYR A 128 6.66 4.80 10.41
CA TYR A 128 7.48 4.68 11.61
C TYR A 128 7.12 5.74 12.66
N ASN A 129 6.96 7.00 12.23
CA ASN A 129 6.57 8.12 13.09
C ASN A 129 5.17 7.94 13.69
N ALA A 130 4.24 7.29 12.97
CA ALA A 130 2.94 6.91 13.50
C ALA A 130 3.01 5.81 14.60
N GLY A 131 4.18 5.23 14.83
CA GLY A 131 4.40 4.14 15.78
C GLY A 131 4.11 2.76 15.19
N ILE A 132 4.03 2.65 13.87
CA ILE A 132 3.86 1.38 13.16
C ILE A 132 5.22 0.69 13.11
N ARG A 133 5.24 -0.63 13.38
CA ARG A 133 6.50 -1.41 13.46
C ARG A 133 6.53 -2.59 12.50
N PHE A 134 5.39 -3.00 11.96
CA PHE A 134 5.34 -3.90 10.82
C PHE A 134 5.00 -3.10 9.56
N ILE A 135 6.01 -2.73 8.79
CA ILE A 135 5.90 -1.84 7.63
C ILE A 135 6.23 -2.63 6.36
N GLY A 136 5.36 -2.53 5.36
CA GLY A 136 5.46 -3.37 4.18
C GLY A 136 4.77 -2.83 2.95
N GLY A 137 4.26 -3.70 2.11
CA GLY A 137 3.58 -3.30 0.88
C GLY A 137 2.73 -4.41 0.32
N CYS A 138 1.87 -4.12 -0.66
CA CYS A 138 0.97 -5.09 -1.29
C CYS A 138 1.06 -4.98 -2.82
N CYS A 139 -0.06 -4.87 -3.54
CA CYS A 139 -0.04 -4.85 -5.01
C CYS A 139 0.80 -3.68 -5.55
N GLY A 140 1.62 -3.97 -6.55
CA GLY A 140 2.57 -3.04 -7.16
C GLY A 140 3.91 -2.90 -6.43
N PHE A 141 4.04 -3.43 -5.20
CA PHE A 141 5.36 -3.44 -4.56
C PHE A 141 6.30 -4.35 -5.34
N GLU A 142 7.52 -3.87 -5.48
CA GLU A 142 8.61 -4.52 -6.20
C GLU A 142 9.81 -4.56 -5.25
N PRO A 143 10.84 -5.39 -5.51
CA PRO A 143 11.98 -5.52 -4.59
C PRO A 143 12.65 -4.19 -4.22
N TYR A 144 12.68 -3.22 -5.14
CA TYR A 144 13.27 -1.91 -4.87
C TYR A 144 12.41 -1.02 -3.95
N HIS A 145 11.09 -1.23 -3.91
CA HIS A 145 10.20 -0.56 -2.97
C HIS A 145 10.48 -1.04 -1.55
N ILE A 146 10.58 -2.36 -1.35
CA ILE A 146 10.94 -2.95 -0.06
C ILE A 146 12.35 -2.51 0.37
N ARG A 147 13.31 -2.47 -0.56
CA ARG A 147 14.63 -1.92 -0.28
C ARG A 147 14.56 -0.47 0.20
N ALA A 148 13.76 0.39 -0.45
CA ALA A 148 13.63 1.79 -0.07
C ALA A 148 13.07 1.97 1.36
N VAL A 149 12.05 1.18 1.72
CA VAL A 149 11.53 1.15 3.11
C VAL A 149 12.63 0.73 4.09
N ALA A 150 13.39 -0.32 3.76
CA ALA A 150 14.47 -0.80 4.59
C ALA A 150 15.67 0.16 4.69
N GLU A 151 15.97 0.91 3.62
CA GLU A 151 17.01 1.94 3.56
C GLU A 151 16.63 3.18 4.38
N GLU A 152 15.37 3.62 4.30
CA GLU A 152 14.89 4.76 5.12
C GLU A 152 15.00 4.48 6.61
N LEU A 153 14.69 3.24 7.02
CA LEU A 153 14.65 2.82 8.42
C LEU A 153 15.95 2.12 8.86
N ALA A 154 17.00 2.18 8.03
CA ALA A 154 18.30 1.62 8.37
C ALA A 154 18.91 2.26 9.64
N PRO A 155 18.79 3.58 9.91
CA PRO A 155 19.26 4.17 11.16
C PRO A 155 18.61 3.57 12.40
N GLU A 156 17.30 3.31 12.34
CA GLU A 156 16.54 2.70 13.44
C GLU A 156 16.81 1.20 13.59
N ARG A 157 17.11 0.52 12.49
CA ARG A 157 17.35 -0.94 12.46
C ARG A 157 18.81 -1.31 12.69
N GLY A 158 19.73 -0.37 12.50
CA GLY A 158 21.19 -0.56 12.64
C GLY A 158 21.87 -1.27 11.47
N PHE A 159 21.18 -1.51 10.35
CA PHE A 159 21.75 -2.16 9.16
C PHE A 159 21.02 -1.82 7.87
N LEU A 160 21.74 -1.90 6.75
CA LEU A 160 21.19 -1.85 5.39
C LEU A 160 20.84 -3.27 4.90
N PRO A 161 19.79 -3.44 4.08
CA PRO A 161 19.52 -4.73 3.46
C PRO A 161 20.60 -5.09 2.43
N GLN A 162 20.84 -6.38 2.19
CA GLN A 162 21.81 -6.85 1.19
C GLN A 162 21.58 -6.26 -0.22
N ALA A 163 20.33 -5.97 -0.58
CA ALA A 163 19.99 -5.33 -1.85
C ALA A 163 20.60 -3.92 -2.01
N SER A 164 21.04 -3.28 -0.92
CA SER A 164 21.74 -2.00 -0.94
C SER A 164 23.19 -2.10 -1.42
N ASP A 165 23.80 -3.29 -1.47
CA ASP A 165 25.14 -3.49 -2.05
C ASP A 165 25.21 -3.06 -3.53
N LYS A 166 24.05 -3.01 -4.19
CA LYS A 166 23.89 -2.59 -5.60
C LYS A 166 23.19 -1.23 -5.72
N HIS A 167 23.16 -0.44 -4.66
CA HIS A 167 22.47 0.85 -4.63
C HIS A 167 23.29 1.92 -3.92
N GLY A 168 23.23 3.15 -4.44
CA GLY A 168 23.73 4.33 -3.74
C GLY A 168 22.55 5.13 -3.20
N LEU A 169 22.53 5.37 -1.89
CA LEU A 169 21.47 6.15 -1.24
C LEU A 169 21.32 7.52 -1.91
N TRP A 170 20.07 7.95 -2.10
CA TRP A 170 19.74 9.27 -2.66
C TRP A 170 20.42 9.61 -4.00
N GLY A 171 20.67 8.57 -4.81
CA GLY A 171 21.26 8.73 -6.14
C GLY A 171 22.78 8.87 -6.13
N ALA A 172 23.47 8.51 -5.04
CA ALA A 172 24.94 8.58 -4.93
C ALA A 172 25.68 7.89 -6.10
N ALA A 173 25.09 6.85 -6.71
CA ALA A 173 25.66 6.22 -7.91
C ALA A 173 25.82 7.17 -9.12
N LEU A 174 25.14 8.33 -9.11
CA LEU A 174 25.23 9.34 -10.16
C LEU A 174 26.44 10.28 -9.99
N GLU A 175 27.15 10.24 -8.87
CA GLU A 175 28.28 11.15 -8.55
C GLU A 175 29.41 11.09 -9.57
N MET A 176 29.62 9.95 -10.21
CA MET A 176 30.70 9.75 -11.19
C MET A 176 30.23 9.91 -12.65
N HIS A 177 28.98 10.31 -12.87
CA HIS A 177 28.44 10.46 -14.22
C HIS A 177 29.13 11.59 -14.98
N THR A 178 29.37 11.48 -16.29
CA THR A 178 30.12 12.47 -17.09
C THR A 178 29.45 13.85 -17.16
N LYS A 179 28.12 13.87 -17.22
CA LYS A 179 27.29 15.10 -17.30
C LYS A 179 27.12 15.79 -15.92
N PRO A 180 27.51 17.07 -15.76
CA PRO A 180 27.40 17.79 -14.49
C PRO A 180 25.99 17.86 -13.90
N TRP A 181 24.98 18.12 -14.72
CA TRP A 181 23.57 18.18 -14.28
C TRP A 181 22.98 16.82 -13.88
N VAL A 182 23.64 15.71 -14.21
CA VAL A 182 23.25 14.38 -13.72
C VAL A 182 23.86 14.14 -12.34
N ARG A 183 25.15 14.51 -12.14
CA ARG A 183 25.81 14.46 -10.82
C ARG A 183 25.09 15.34 -9.80
N ALA A 184 24.61 16.51 -10.22
CA ALA A 184 23.87 17.44 -9.36
C ALA A 184 22.58 16.84 -8.75
N ARG A 185 22.13 15.67 -9.23
CA ARG A 185 20.97 14.93 -8.71
C ARG A 185 21.34 13.96 -7.58
N ALA A 186 22.62 13.69 -7.33
CA ALA A 186 23.09 12.75 -6.31
C ALA A 186 22.96 13.34 -4.88
N ARG A 187 21.74 13.70 -4.49
CA ARG A 187 21.44 14.33 -3.20
C ARG A 187 19.97 14.17 -2.85
N ARG A 188 19.70 14.00 -1.56
CA ARG A 188 18.36 13.81 -1.00
C ARG A 188 17.39 14.90 -1.44
N ASP A 189 17.80 16.16 -1.25
CA ASP A 189 16.99 17.34 -1.59
C ASP A 189 16.50 17.37 -3.05
N TYR A 190 17.26 16.83 -4.01
CA TYR A 190 16.79 16.78 -5.40
C TYR A 190 15.62 15.81 -5.57
N TRP A 191 15.75 14.60 -5.04
CA TRP A 191 14.77 13.52 -5.25
C TRP A 191 13.55 13.62 -4.35
N GLU A 192 13.66 14.26 -3.18
CA GLU A 192 12.48 14.53 -2.33
C GLU A 192 11.57 15.61 -2.92
N ASN A 193 12.13 16.58 -3.65
CA ASN A 193 11.38 17.73 -4.14
C ASN A 193 11.03 17.66 -5.63
N ILE A 194 11.55 16.69 -6.37
CA ILE A 194 11.18 16.51 -7.77
C ILE A 194 9.72 16.06 -7.86
N HIS A 195 9.00 16.61 -8.83
CA HIS A 195 7.67 16.17 -9.23
C HIS A 195 7.79 15.50 -10.59
N PRO A 196 7.93 14.16 -10.66
CA PRO A 196 8.11 13.46 -11.92
C PRO A 196 6.91 13.70 -12.86
N ALA A 197 7.20 14.08 -14.10
CA ALA A 197 6.15 14.23 -15.10
C ALA A 197 5.57 12.87 -15.49
N SER A 198 4.26 12.79 -15.77
CA SER A 198 3.60 11.55 -16.20
C SER A 198 4.05 11.05 -17.58
N GLY A 199 4.60 11.95 -18.41
CA GLY A 199 4.94 11.67 -19.81
C GLY A 199 3.72 11.43 -20.71
N ARG A 200 2.50 11.66 -20.22
CA ARG A 200 1.24 11.38 -20.92
C ARG A 200 0.41 12.67 -21.09
N PRO A 201 0.76 13.55 -22.06
CA PRO A 201 0.19 14.90 -22.14
C PRO A 201 -1.30 14.96 -22.52
N LYS A 202 -1.87 13.86 -23.02
CA LYS A 202 -3.29 13.75 -23.37
C LYS A 202 -4.13 12.99 -22.34
N CYS A 203 -3.50 12.47 -21.29
CA CYS A 203 -4.19 11.72 -20.25
C CYS A 203 -4.49 12.65 -19.06
N PRO A 204 -5.64 12.48 -18.38
CA PRO A 204 -5.88 13.18 -17.13
C PRO A 204 -4.94 12.66 -16.03
N SER A 205 -4.80 13.44 -14.95
CA SER A 205 -4.05 13.01 -13.76
C SER A 205 -4.86 12.12 -12.81
N LEU A 206 -6.19 12.14 -12.93
CA LEU A 206 -7.15 11.42 -12.11
C LEU A 206 -8.24 10.80 -12.99
N SER A 207 -8.90 9.77 -12.47
CA SER A 207 -10.03 9.08 -13.08
C SER A 207 -11.22 9.07 -12.12
N SER A 208 -12.43 8.88 -12.65
CA SER A 208 -13.60 8.64 -11.81
C SER A 208 -13.76 7.14 -11.58
N PRO A 209 -13.82 6.65 -10.33
CA PRO A 209 -14.12 5.25 -10.05
C PRO A 209 -15.43 4.82 -10.69
N GLU A 210 -15.46 3.60 -11.23
CA GLU A 210 -16.69 2.95 -11.64
C GLU A 210 -17.51 2.62 -10.38
N GLY A 211 -18.80 2.96 -10.37
CA GLY A 211 -19.67 2.68 -9.23
C GLY A 211 -21.08 2.44 -9.71
N TRP A 212 -21.60 1.22 -9.54
CA TRP A 212 -22.98 0.88 -9.93
C TRP A 212 -23.96 0.93 -8.75
N GLY A 213 -23.54 1.52 -7.62
CA GLY A 213 -24.34 1.59 -6.39
C GLY A 213 -24.60 0.22 -5.75
N VAL A 214 -23.83 -0.81 -6.12
CA VAL A 214 -23.94 -2.16 -5.58
C VAL A 214 -22.85 -2.40 -4.53
N THR A 215 -23.18 -3.10 -3.45
CA THR A 215 -22.27 -3.41 -2.34
C THR A 215 -22.08 -4.92 -2.19
N LYS A 216 -21.03 -5.33 -1.47
CA LYS A 216 -20.74 -6.75 -1.18
C LYS A 216 -22.00 -7.52 -0.75
N GLY A 217 -22.27 -8.64 -1.43
CA GLY A 217 -23.48 -9.45 -1.24
C GLY A 217 -24.56 -9.25 -2.30
N HIS A 218 -24.45 -8.21 -3.13
CA HIS A 218 -25.26 -8.06 -4.33
C HIS A 218 -24.95 -9.20 -5.32
N THR A 219 -25.98 -9.69 -6.02
CA THR A 219 -25.86 -10.83 -6.95
C THR A 219 -24.83 -10.59 -8.05
N GLU A 220 -24.68 -9.34 -8.50
CA GLU A 220 -23.69 -8.94 -9.51
C GLU A 220 -22.23 -8.97 -9.04
N LEU A 221 -21.98 -9.07 -7.73
CA LEU A 221 -20.63 -9.16 -7.17
C LEU A 221 -20.28 -10.59 -6.73
N LEU A 222 -21.15 -11.57 -7.01
CA LEU A 222 -20.86 -12.97 -6.74
C LEU A 222 -19.80 -13.47 -7.71
N GLN A 223 -18.79 -14.18 -7.19
CA GLN A 223 -17.79 -14.79 -8.04
C GLN A 223 -18.36 -16.06 -8.68
N HIS A 224 -18.34 -16.11 -10.01
CA HIS A 224 -18.76 -17.29 -10.77
C HIS A 224 -17.59 -18.26 -10.91
N ARG A 225 -17.89 -19.56 -10.96
CA ARG A 225 -16.89 -20.61 -11.19
C ARG A 225 -16.37 -20.61 -12.62
N GLU A 226 -17.23 -20.24 -13.56
CA GLU A 226 -16.94 -20.16 -14.99
C GLU A 226 -16.72 -18.71 -15.40
N ALA A 227 -16.05 -18.50 -16.53
CA ALA A 227 -15.87 -17.16 -17.09
C ALA A 227 -17.23 -16.54 -17.42
N THR A 228 -17.35 -15.22 -17.25
CA THR A 228 -18.55 -14.46 -17.63
C THR A 228 -18.91 -14.75 -19.08
N THR A 229 -20.13 -15.25 -19.29
CA THR A 229 -20.64 -15.59 -20.62
C THR A 229 -20.85 -14.34 -21.47
N ALA A 230 -20.95 -14.50 -22.80
CA ALA A 230 -21.22 -13.37 -23.68
C ALA A 230 -22.55 -12.64 -23.36
N GLN A 231 -23.56 -13.37 -22.89
CA GLN A 231 -24.85 -12.79 -22.49
C GLN A 231 -24.75 -12.00 -21.19
N GLU A 232 -24.06 -12.54 -20.18
CA GLU A 232 -23.80 -11.81 -18.94
C GLU A 232 -22.94 -10.57 -19.20
N MET A 233 -21.95 -10.68 -20.10
CA MET A 233 -21.12 -9.55 -20.51
C MET A 233 -21.94 -8.45 -21.20
N GLN A 234 -22.89 -8.81 -22.06
CA GLN A 234 -23.81 -7.85 -22.68
C GLN A 234 -24.57 -7.06 -21.61
N HIS A 235 -25.10 -7.74 -20.59
CA HIS A 235 -25.81 -7.12 -19.47
C HIS A 235 -24.92 -6.16 -18.67
N VAL A 236 -23.69 -6.59 -18.36
CA VAL A 236 -22.64 -5.81 -17.68
C VAL A 236 -22.32 -4.54 -18.47
N LEU A 237 -22.12 -4.64 -19.78
CA LEU A 237 -21.82 -3.49 -20.66
C LEU A 237 -22.99 -2.50 -20.74
N GLU A 238 -24.23 -2.98 -20.79
CA GLU A 238 -25.43 -2.12 -20.77
C GLU A 238 -25.55 -1.35 -19.46
N ARG A 239 -25.28 -2.00 -18.32
CA ARG A 239 -25.22 -1.35 -17.01
C ARG A 239 -24.12 -0.29 -16.95
N GLN A 240 -22.91 -0.62 -17.43
CA GLN A 240 -21.78 0.32 -17.46
C GLN A 240 -22.13 1.59 -18.25
N LYS A 241 -22.79 1.44 -19.40
CA LYS A 241 -23.25 2.58 -20.22
C LYS A 241 -24.26 3.44 -19.49
N LYS A 242 -25.25 2.84 -18.81
CA LYS A 242 -26.25 3.57 -18.00
C LYS A 242 -25.61 4.33 -16.85
N ALA A 243 -24.68 3.71 -16.13
CA ALA A 243 -23.97 4.34 -15.02
C ALA A 243 -23.16 5.56 -15.49
N LYS A 244 -22.44 5.44 -16.63
CA LYS A 244 -21.67 6.56 -17.21
C LYS A 244 -22.53 7.71 -17.75
N SER A 245 -23.80 7.46 -18.08
CA SER A 245 -24.76 8.49 -18.51
C SER A 245 -25.50 9.17 -17.35
N ALA A 246 -25.39 8.65 -16.13
CA ALA A 246 -26.07 9.18 -14.94
C ALA A 246 -25.19 10.14 -14.10
N VAL A 247 -23.92 10.32 -14.50
CA VAL A 247 -22.93 11.23 -13.91
C VAL A 247 -22.75 12.42 -14.84
#